data_AF-A0A7Y4XPU6-F1
#
_entry.id   AF-A0A7Y4XPU6-F1
#
_cell.length_a   1.000
_cell.length_b   1.000
_cell.length_c   1.000
_cell.angle_alpha   90.00
_cell.angle_beta   90.00
_cell.angle_gamma   90.00
#
_symmetry.space_group_name_H-M   'P 1'
#
loop_
_entity.id
_entity.type
_entity.pdbx_description
1 polymer ?
#
loop_
_entity_poly.entity_id
_entity_poly.type
_entity_poly.pdbx_seq_one_letter_code
_entity_poly.pdbx_strand_id
1 'polypeptide(L)'
;MFRFESFHMFGIFMTAVPIGALSLFIIRKMKMKTFEGDLIKMPEKKYHHGIIIGGLIFGCGWVLTGACPGPLYAQIGSGYSVTVVTLLSAIIGTWSFGRFQKYLPD
;
A
#
# COMPACT_ATOMS: atom_id res chain seq x y z
N MET A 1 -9.04 -6.35 -15.00
CA MET A 1 -9.79 -5.41 -14.13
C MET A 1 -10.62 -4.41 -14.95
N PHE A 2 -10.06 -3.77 -15.99
CA PHE A 2 -10.81 -2.87 -16.91
C PHE A 2 -11.46 -3.58 -18.13
N ARG A 3 -11.27 -4.90 -18.28
CA ARG A 3 -12.22 -5.72 -19.05
C ARG A 3 -13.40 -5.98 -18.11
N PHE A 4 -14.59 -5.49 -18.45
CA PHE A 4 -15.86 -5.64 -17.71
C PHE A 4 -16.34 -7.11 -17.53
N GLU A 5 -15.44 -8.09 -17.59
CA GLU A 5 -15.69 -9.52 -17.48
C GLU A 5 -15.71 -10.02 -16.02
N SER A 6 -15.14 -9.27 -15.07
CA SER A 6 -15.01 -9.75 -13.68
C SER A 6 -15.16 -8.62 -12.67
N PHE A 7 -16.41 -8.34 -12.30
CA PHE A 7 -16.78 -7.38 -11.24
C PHE A 7 -16.25 -7.75 -9.85
N HIS A 8 -15.70 -8.95 -9.68
CA HIS A 8 -15.29 -9.47 -8.38
C HIS A 8 -14.23 -8.61 -7.70
N MET A 9 -13.15 -8.29 -8.41
CA MET A 9 -12.05 -7.47 -7.87
C MET A 9 -12.51 -6.04 -7.55
N PHE A 10 -13.33 -5.44 -8.43
CA PHE A 10 -13.88 -4.10 -8.19
C PHE A 10 -14.83 -4.06 -6.99
N GLY A 11 -15.69 -5.07 -6.84
CA GLY A 11 -16.59 -5.21 -5.69
C GLY A 11 -15.85 -5.39 -4.37
N ILE A 12 -14.74 -6.13 -4.37
CA ILE A 12 -13.88 -6.28 -3.18
C ILE A 12 -13.30 -4.92 -2.76
N PHE A 13 -12.75 -4.14 -3.69
CA PHE A 13 -12.22 -2.80 -3.33
C PHE A 13 -13.33 -1.85 -2.86
N MET A 14 -14.48 -1.85 -3.55
CA MET A 14 -15.62 -1.00 -3.18
C MET A 14 -16.22 -1.32 -1.82
N THR A 15 -16.11 -2.56 -1.34
CA THR A 15 -16.60 -2.95 -0.01
C THR A 15 -15.51 -2.77 1.05
N ALA A 16 -14.28 -3.17 0.77
CA ALA A 16 -13.18 -3.08 1.72
C ALA A 16 -12.86 -1.64 2.15
N VAL A 17 -12.86 -0.68 1.21
CA VAL A 17 -12.55 0.73 1.50
C VAL A 17 -13.54 1.37 2.48
N PRO A 18 -14.86 1.36 2.25
CA PRO A 18 -15.81 1.94 3.20
C PRO A 18 -15.86 1.18 4.52
N ILE A 19 -15.70 -0.15 4.52
CA ILE A 19 -15.64 -0.94 5.76
C ILE A 19 -14.42 -0.52 6.59
N GLY A 20 -13.25 -0.37 5.97
CA GLY A 20 -12.05 0.11 6.63
C GLY A 20 -12.19 1.54 7.15
N ALA A 21 -12.76 2.44 6.35
CA ALA A 21 -13.04 3.81 6.76
C ALA A 21 -14.03 3.88 7.92
N LEU A 22 -15.11 3.09 7.88
CA LEU A 22 -16.11 3.01 8.93
C LEU A 22 -15.53 2.41 10.22
N SER A 23 -14.70 1.37 10.11
CA SER A 23 -13.99 0.79 11.25
C SER A 23 -13.10 1.84 11.94
N LEU A 24 -12.28 2.57 11.17
CA LEU A 24 -11.45 3.65 11.70
C LEU A 24 -12.28 4.79 12.30
N PHE A 25 -13.42 5.12 11.69
CA PHE A 25 -14.34 6.13 12.20
C PHE A 25 -14.96 5.73 13.56
N ILE A 26 -15.39 4.48 13.71
CA ILE A 26 -15.91 3.94 14.97
C ILE A 26 -14.82 3.93 16.04
N ILE A 27 -13.61 3.46 15.71
CA ILE A 27 -12.46 3.43 16.62
C ILE A 27 -12.13 4.85 17.13
N ARG A 28 -12.14 5.84 16.23
CA ARG A 28 -11.95 7.26 16.60
C ARG A 28 -13.07 7.78 17.49
N LYS A 29 -14.34 7.50 17.16
CA LYS A 29 -15.51 7.99 17.91
C LYS A 29 -15.60 7.37 19.31
N MET A 30 -15.24 6.11 19.44
CA MET A 30 -15.28 5.36 20.70
C MET A 30 -14.02 5.59 21.57
N LYS A 31 -13.04 6.38 21.11
CA LYS A 31 -11.75 6.61 21.79
C LYS A 31 -11.14 5.30 22.31
N MET A 32 -11.21 4.24 21.50
CA MET A 32 -10.70 2.94 21.91
C MET A 32 -9.20 3.07 22.20
N LYS A 33 -8.82 2.69 23.42
CA LYS A 33 -7.44 2.67 23.86
C LYS A 33 -6.77 1.46 23.22
N THR A 34 -5.51 1.62 22.81
CA THR A 34 -4.67 0.46 22.47
C THR A 34 -4.53 -0.46 23.69
N PHE A 35 -4.02 -1.67 23.51
CA PHE A 35 -3.77 -2.63 24.59
C PHE A 35 -2.84 -2.04 25.68
N GLU A 36 -2.06 -1.00 25.34
CA GLU A 36 -1.19 -0.20 26.22
C GLU A 36 -1.82 1.09 26.78
N GLY A 37 -3.11 1.36 26.57
CA GLY A 37 -3.82 2.48 27.23
C GLY A 37 -3.78 3.84 26.53
N ASP A 38 -2.98 3.98 25.47
CA ASP A 38 -2.92 5.20 24.65
C ASP A 38 -4.10 5.34 23.67
N LEU A 39 -4.54 6.59 23.45
CA LEU A 39 -5.48 6.91 22.38
C LEU A 39 -4.84 6.55 21.05
N ILE A 40 -5.59 5.90 20.15
CA ILE A 40 -5.16 5.63 18.77
C ILE A 40 -5.02 6.97 18.03
N LYS A 41 -3.88 7.63 18.24
CA LYS A 41 -3.45 8.82 17.50
C LYS A 41 -2.83 8.34 16.21
N MET A 42 -3.64 8.34 15.16
CA MET A 42 -3.15 8.06 13.81
C MET A 42 -2.22 9.22 13.40
N PRO A 43 -0.94 8.97 13.09
CA PRO A 43 -0.01 10.03 12.72
C PRO A 43 -0.51 10.71 11.43
N GLU A 44 -0.58 12.03 11.45
CA GLU A 44 -0.93 12.81 10.27
C GLU A 44 0.18 12.68 9.24
N LYS A 45 -0.13 12.09 8.09
CA LYS A 45 0.79 12.02 6.97
C LYS A 45 0.83 13.41 6.32
N LYS A 46 1.88 14.17 6.59
CA LYS A 46 2.10 15.48 5.98
C LYS A 46 2.14 15.32 4.46
N TYR A 47 1.50 16.26 3.77
CA TYR A 47 1.50 16.30 2.32
C TYR A 47 2.84 16.86 1.83
N HIS A 48 3.47 16.15 0.91
CA HIS A 48 4.78 16.45 0.34
C HIS A 48 4.68 16.30 -1.18
N HIS A 49 5.34 17.16 -1.95
CA HIS A 49 5.32 17.10 -3.42
C HIS A 49 5.89 15.78 -3.94
N GLY A 50 6.80 15.18 -3.18
CA GLY A 50 7.33 13.84 -3.44
C GLY A 50 6.27 12.74 -3.49
N ILE A 51 5.08 12.92 -2.90
CA ILE A 51 3.99 11.92 -2.93
C ILE A 51 3.43 11.77 -4.35
N ILE A 52 3.34 12.85 -5.12
CA ILE A 52 2.80 12.82 -6.49
C ILE A 52 3.77 12.06 -7.41
N ILE A 53 5.06 12.45 -7.36
CA ILE A 53 6.10 11.84 -8.19
C ILE A 53 6.30 10.37 -7.80
N GLY A 54 6.41 10.09 -6.50
CA GLY A 54 6.52 8.73 -5.99
C GLY A 54 5.31 7.87 -6.32
N GLY A 55 4.10 8.43 -6.24
CA GLY A 55 2.85 7.75 -6.61
C GLY A 55 2.80 7.38 -8.09
N LEU A 56 3.26 8.28 -8.97
CA LEU A 56 3.36 8.02 -10.42
C LEU A 56 4.37 6.91 -10.72
N ILE A 57 5.59 7.02 -10.18
CA ILE A 57 6.65 6.00 -10.37
C ILE A 57 6.19 4.63 -9.86
N PHE A 58 5.57 4.60 -8.68
CA PHE A 58 5.04 3.37 -8.09
C PHE A 58 3.92 2.78 -8.94
N GLY A 59 2.99 3.61 -9.44
CA GLY A 59 1.91 3.19 -10.34
C GLY A 59 2.44 2.61 -11.66
N CYS A 60 3.41 3.28 -12.28
CA CYS A 60 4.08 2.77 -13.49
C CYS A 60 4.77 1.42 -13.22
N GLY A 61 5.48 1.30 -12.10
CA GLY A 61 6.10 0.05 -11.68
C GLY A 61 5.08 -1.07 -11.51
N TRP A 62 3.95 -0.80 -10.86
CA TRP A 62 2.88 -1.79 -10.66
C TRP A 62 2.27 -2.28 -11.99
N VAL A 63 2.06 -1.38 -12.98
CA VAL A 63 1.57 -1.79 -14.31
C VAL A 63 2.58 -2.68 -15.03
N LEU A 64 3.88 -2.36 -14.93
CA LEU A 64 4.95 -3.14 -15.56
C LEU A 64 5.13 -4.52 -14.93
N THR A 65 5.04 -4.63 -13.61
CA THR A 65 5.24 -5.89 -12.89
C THR A 65 3.97 -6.74 -12.81
N GLY A 66 2.80 -6.15 -13.06
CA GLY A 66 1.50 -6.82 -12.98
C GLY A 66 1.11 -7.27 -11.56
N ALA A 67 1.84 -6.85 -10.53
CA ALA A 67 1.63 -7.26 -9.15
C ALA A 67 1.81 -6.08 -8.18
N CYS A 68 0.87 -5.90 -7.26
CA CYS A 68 1.06 -4.99 -6.12
C CYS A 68 1.85 -5.70 -5.02
N PRO A 69 2.38 -4.98 -4.01
CA PRO A 69 3.07 -5.60 -2.89
C PRO A 69 2.28 -6.76 -2.23
N GLY A 70 0.95 -6.65 -2.12
CA GLY A 70 0.11 -7.72 -1.55
C GLY A 70 0.16 -9.05 -2.32
N PRO A 71 -0.24 -9.07 -3.61
CA PRO A 71 -0.13 -10.24 -4.48
C PRO A 71 1.30 -10.76 -4.64
N LEU A 72 2.31 -9.90 -4.54
CA LEU A 72 3.71 -10.32 -4.55
C LEU A 72 4.00 -11.35 -3.44
N TYR A 73 3.57 -11.06 -2.21
CA TYR A 73 3.71 -12.01 -1.09
C TYR A 73 2.84 -13.27 -1.27
N ALA A 74 1.61 -13.11 -1.77
CA ALA A 74 0.71 -14.25 -2.00
C ALA A 74 1.19 -15.19 -3.13
N GLN A 75 1.78 -14.65 -4.19
CA GLN A 75 2.33 -15.41 -5.31
C GLN A 75 3.58 -16.19 -4.91
N ILE A 76 4.43 -15.62 -4.06
CA ILE A 76 5.57 -16.34 -3.48
C ILE A 76 5.09 -17.52 -2.63
N GLY A 77 4.05 -17.31 -1.80
CA GLY A 77 3.43 -18.39 -1.02
C GLY A 77 2.78 -19.49 -1.89
N SER A 78 2.39 -19.14 -3.12
CA SER A 78 1.80 -20.06 -4.10
C SER A 78 2.85 -20.76 -5.00
N GLY A 79 4.15 -20.56 -4.76
CA GLY A 79 5.24 -21.25 -5.46
C GLY A 79 5.72 -20.62 -6.76
N TYR A 80 5.30 -19.39 -7.09
CA TYR A 80 5.82 -18.67 -8.25
C TYR A 80 7.21 -18.08 -7.96
N SER A 81 8.25 -18.76 -8.45
CA SER A 81 9.66 -18.39 -8.24
C SER A 81 10.07 -17.08 -8.92
N VAL A 82 9.41 -16.70 -10.02
CA VAL A 82 9.70 -15.47 -10.77
C VAL A 82 9.41 -14.21 -9.95
N THR A 83 8.41 -14.28 -9.05
CA THR A 83 8.00 -13.15 -8.21
C THR A 83 9.06 -12.76 -7.16
N VAL A 84 10.00 -13.66 -6.85
CA VAL A 84 11.13 -13.38 -5.94
C VAL A 84 12.06 -12.31 -6.53
N VAL A 85 12.28 -12.32 -7.85
CA VAL A 85 13.12 -11.32 -8.53
C VAL A 85 12.50 -9.93 -8.42
N THR A 86 11.18 -9.85 -8.64
CA THR A 86 10.41 -8.60 -8.50
C THR A 86 10.42 -8.11 -7.05
N LEU A 87 10.32 -9.01 -6.07
CA LEU A 87 10.40 -8.66 -4.66
C LEU A 87 11.78 -8.10 -4.28
N LEU A 88 12.85 -8.78 -4.69
CA LEU A 88 14.23 -8.31 -4.46
C LEU A 88 14.47 -6.94 -5.10
N SER A 89 14.01 -6.75 -6.33
CA SER A 89 14.10 -5.46 -7.03
C SER A 89 13.33 -4.36 -6.29
N ALA A 90 12.13 -4.68 -5.76
CA ALA A 90 11.34 -3.75 -4.96
C ALA A 90 12.05 -3.39 -3.65
N ILE A 91 12.67 -4.36 -2.97
CA ILE A 91 13.44 -4.14 -1.73
C ILE A 91 14.66 -3.25 -1.99
N ILE A 92 15.40 -3.51 -3.07
CA ILE A 92 16.55 -2.68 -3.46
C ILE A 92 16.09 -1.26 -3.80
N GLY A 93 14.94 -1.13 -4.48
CA GLY A 93 14.32 0.16 -4.79
C GLY A 93 13.94 0.96 -3.54
N THR A 94 13.25 0.35 -2.58
CA THR A 94 12.91 1.01 -1.30
C THR A 94 14.13 1.32 -0.44
N TRP A 95 15.13 0.44 -0.42
CA TRP A 95 16.38 0.70 0.29
C TRP A 95 17.14 1.89 -0.30
N SER A 96 17.24 1.93 -1.63
CA SER A 96 17.84 3.05 -2.37
C SER A 96 17.06 4.33 -2.09
N PHE A 97 15.73 4.30 -2.18
CA PHE A 97 14.89 5.45 -1.85
C PHE A 97 15.10 5.91 -0.40
N GLY A 98 15.12 5.01 0.59
CA GLY A 98 15.38 5.36 1.98
C GLY A 98 16.77 5.97 2.23
N ARG A 99 17.78 5.57 1.44
CA ARG A 99 19.13 6.15 1.51
C ARG A 99 19.19 7.56 0.90
N PHE A 100 18.47 7.79 -0.19
CA PHE A 100 18.42 9.05 -0.92
C PHE A 100 17.32 10.02 -0.43
N GLN A 101 16.38 9.55 0.39
CA GLN A 101 15.29 10.36 0.94
C GLN A 101 15.81 11.58 1.72
N LYS A 102 16.99 11.48 2.33
CA LYS A 102 17.64 12.61 3.03
C LYS A 102 18.04 13.77 2.11
N TYR A 103 18.07 13.56 0.80
CA TYR A 103 18.48 14.54 -0.21
C TYR A 103 17.33 14.96 -1.15
N LEU A 104 16.14 14.38 -0.99
CA LEU A 104 14.98 14.76 -1.79
C LEU A 104 14.27 15.96 -1.15
N PRO A 105 13.88 16.97 -1.94
CA PRO A 105 13.07 18.08 -1.45
C PRO A 105 11.67 17.59 -1.03
N ASP A 106 11.13 18.19 0.03
CA ASP A 106 9.78 17.97 0.55
C ASP A 106 8.67 18.30 -0.47
#